data_AF-A0A0L0ENK5-F1
#
_entry.id   AF-A0A0L0ENK5-F1
#
_cell.length_a   1.000
_cell.length_b   1.000
_cell.length_c   1.000
_cell.angle_alpha   90.00
_cell.angle_beta   90.00
_cell.angle_gamma   90.00
#
_symmetry.space_group_name_H-M   'P 1'
#
loop_
_entity.id
_entity.type
_entity.pdbx_description
1 polymer ?
#
loop_
_entity_poly.entity_id
_entity_poly.type
_entity_poly.pdbx_seq_one_letter_code
_entity_poly.pdbx_strand_id
1 'polypeptide(L)'
;MSQRYRDFIWFTCLQPALMQLHRQPRWALSMLVLLTLTLSAVLCVAAVLYHIWFKPLPYPQPQHLHLMDHHRQGSAAELTDQGWPYPALTQLLSAPGKHTLLALYYAEEVPLDTLYQKKINTAYVSGDWQTMLGAELIHGHSNAFLAAPDTQSHGAVISHALWQSAFGGTPDILKHHLNINGVRHPIQGVVSPGYHPPELLKPGWQPELWLPWRFNNSEYKGYWKSPDPHIR
;
A
#
# COMPACT_ATOMS: atom_id res chain seq x y z
N MET A 1 -6.03 -52.26 -16.67
CA MET A 1 -5.10 -52.60 -15.56
C MET A 1 -5.88 -53.38 -14.51
N SER A 2 -5.51 -54.64 -14.26
CA SER A 2 -6.37 -55.60 -13.57
C SER A 2 -6.36 -55.43 -12.05
N GLN A 3 -7.51 -55.71 -11.41
CA GLN A 3 -7.73 -55.65 -9.96
C GLN A 3 -6.70 -56.46 -9.17
N ARG A 4 -6.26 -57.59 -9.74
CA ARG A 4 -5.15 -58.43 -9.24
C ARG A 4 -3.84 -57.67 -9.04
N TYR A 5 -3.56 -56.65 -9.84
CA TYR A 5 -2.33 -55.86 -9.72
C TYR A 5 -2.37 -54.89 -8.53
N ARG A 6 -3.56 -54.33 -8.21
CA ARG A 6 -3.75 -53.50 -7.01
C ARG A 6 -3.67 -54.34 -5.74
N ASP A 7 -4.33 -55.50 -5.74
CA ASP A 7 -4.31 -56.41 -4.60
C ASP A 7 -2.88 -56.95 -4.35
N PHE A 8 -2.15 -57.26 -5.42
CA PHE A 8 -0.75 -57.66 -5.32
C PHE A 8 0.14 -56.55 -4.73
N ILE A 9 0.06 -55.30 -5.18
CA ILE A 9 0.86 -54.20 -4.61
C ILE A 9 0.47 -53.94 -3.14
N TRP A 10 -0.82 -54.03 -2.82
CA TRP A 10 -1.35 -53.81 -1.48
C TRP A 10 -0.80 -54.82 -0.47
N PHE A 11 -0.92 -56.11 -0.78
CA PHE A 11 -0.47 -57.19 0.11
C PHE A 11 1.05 -57.36 0.14
N THR A 12 1.72 -57.17 -1.00
CA THR A 12 3.17 -57.50 -1.10
C THR A 12 4.07 -56.35 -0.69
N CYS A 13 3.63 -55.09 -0.86
CA CYS A 13 4.47 -53.92 -0.61
C CYS A 13 3.94 -53.01 0.49
N LEU A 14 2.65 -52.67 0.48
CA LEU A 14 2.08 -51.66 1.40
C LEU A 14 1.85 -52.19 2.81
N GLN A 15 1.23 -53.36 2.95
CA GLN A 15 0.94 -53.95 4.26
C GLN A 15 2.20 -54.29 5.07
N PRO A 16 3.25 -54.92 4.48
CA PRO A 16 4.49 -55.19 5.20
C PRO A 16 5.22 -53.91 5.60
N ALA A 17 5.26 -52.89 4.73
CA ALA A 17 5.91 -51.61 5.02
C ALA A 17 5.25 -50.87 6.19
N LEU A 18 3.91 -50.84 6.25
CA LEU A 18 3.15 -50.28 7.37
C LEU A 18 3.40 -51.03 8.68
N MET A 19 3.39 -52.36 8.64
CA MET A 19 3.68 -53.19 9.82
C MET A 19 5.13 -53.00 10.31
N GLN A 20 6.07 -52.79 9.41
CA GLN A 20 7.48 -52.57 9.74
C GLN A 20 7.72 -51.19 10.36
N LEU A 21 6.97 -50.17 9.91
CA LEU A 21 6.98 -48.83 10.50
C LEU A 21 6.46 -48.82 11.94
N HIS A 22 5.41 -49.61 12.23
CA HIS A 22 4.87 -49.78 13.57
C HIS A 22 5.79 -50.59 14.50
N ARG A 23 6.61 -51.50 13.95
CA ARG A 23 7.53 -52.33 14.75
C ARG A 23 8.76 -51.58 15.26
N GLN A 24 9.20 -50.54 14.58
CA GLN A 24 10.35 -49.70 15.00
C GLN A 24 9.99 -48.21 15.06
N PRO A 25 9.14 -47.81 16.03
CA PRO A 25 8.55 -46.47 16.06
C PRO A 25 9.59 -45.36 16.25
N ARG A 26 10.69 -45.62 16.97
CA ARG A 26 11.75 -44.63 17.20
C ARG A 26 12.47 -44.22 15.91
N TRP A 27 12.80 -45.18 15.06
CA TRP A 27 13.51 -44.91 13.80
C TRP A 27 12.58 -44.26 12.77
N ALA A 28 11.36 -44.77 12.66
CA ALA A 28 10.31 -44.20 11.81
C ALA A 28 10.02 -42.74 12.19
N LEU A 29 9.92 -42.44 13.49
CA LEU A 29 9.64 -41.09 13.98
C LEU A 29 10.79 -40.13 13.66
N SER A 30 12.05 -40.54 13.80
CA SER A 30 13.20 -39.73 13.39
C SER A 30 13.20 -39.41 11.88
N MET A 31 12.92 -40.40 11.02
CA MET A 31 12.81 -40.17 9.58
C MET A 31 11.65 -39.24 9.21
N LEU A 32 10.50 -39.44 9.86
CA LEU A 32 9.31 -38.63 9.63
C LEU A 32 9.53 -37.18 10.08
N VAL A 33 10.19 -36.97 11.22
CA VAL A 33 10.59 -35.63 11.68
C VAL A 33 11.56 -34.99 10.68
N LEU A 34 12.58 -35.70 10.21
CA LEU A 34 13.54 -35.14 9.25
C LEU A 34 12.86 -34.78 7.92
N LEU A 35 11.97 -35.64 7.43
CA LEU A 35 11.26 -35.43 6.16
C LEU A 35 10.23 -34.30 6.25
N THR A 36 9.49 -34.23 7.35
CA THR A 36 8.55 -33.12 7.59
C THR A 36 9.27 -31.80 7.81
N LEU A 37 10.39 -31.79 8.54
CA LEU A 37 11.19 -30.59 8.78
C LEU A 37 11.80 -30.05 7.48
N THR A 38 12.39 -30.91 6.66
CA THR A 38 12.97 -30.50 5.37
C THR A 38 11.90 -30.03 4.39
N LEU A 39 10.76 -30.73 4.28
CA LEU A 39 9.66 -30.32 3.42
C LEU A 39 9.03 -28.99 3.87
N SER A 40 8.86 -28.79 5.18
CA SER A 40 8.32 -27.55 5.73
C SER A 40 9.26 -26.36 5.50
N ALA A 41 10.57 -26.56 5.61
CA ALA A 41 11.56 -25.54 5.31
C ALA A 41 11.49 -25.10 3.85
N VAL A 42 11.42 -26.05 2.91
CA VAL A 42 11.28 -25.75 1.47
C VAL A 42 9.95 -25.04 1.18
N LEU A 43 8.85 -25.50 1.77
CA LEU A 43 7.53 -24.89 1.59
C LEU A 43 7.50 -23.44 2.13
N CYS A 44 8.15 -23.19 3.26
CA CYS A 44 8.25 -21.85 3.86
C CYS A 44 9.01 -20.89 2.94
N VAL A 45 10.17 -21.30 2.43
CA VAL A 45 10.95 -20.50 1.48
C VAL A 45 10.15 -20.23 0.20
N ALA A 46 9.48 -21.25 -0.35
CA ALA A 46 8.63 -21.09 -1.53
C ALA A 46 7.45 -20.15 -1.28
N ALA A 47 6.80 -20.22 -0.11
CA ALA A 47 5.69 -19.37 0.26
C ALA A 47 6.10 -17.89 0.41
N VAL A 48 7.28 -17.63 0.98
CA VAL A 48 7.87 -16.29 1.07
C VAL A 48 8.21 -15.77 -0.31
N LEU A 49 8.88 -16.59 -1.15
CA LEU A 49 9.22 -16.21 -2.52
C LEU A 49 7.96 -15.87 -3.34
N TYR A 50 6.91 -16.66 -3.20
CA TYR A 50 5.62 -16.41 -3.84
C TYR A 50 5.02 -15.06 -3.41
N HIS A 51 5.05 -14.75 -2.12
CA HIS A 51 4.52 -13.49 -1.60
C HIS A 51 5.31 -12.26 -2.05
N ILE A 52 6.62 -12.41 -2.25
CA ILE A 52 7.50 -11.30 -2.67
C ILE A 52 7.46 -11.09 -4.19
N TRP A 53 7.48 -12.17 -4.98
CA TRP A 53 7.70 -12.09 -6.44
C TRP A 53 6.45 -12.30 -7.29
N PHE A 54 5.49 -13.10 -6.82
CA PHE A 54 4.43 -13.62 -7.69
C PHE A 54 3.02 -13.21 -7.26
N LYS A 55 2.82 -12.76 -6.03
CA LYS A 55 1.52 -12.27 -5.58
C LYS A 55 1.17 -11.00 -6.37
N PRO A 56 0.11 -11.01 -7.19
CA PRO A 56 -0.26 -9.84 -7.96
C PRO A 56 -0.67 -8.70 -7.00
N LEU A 57 -0.36 -7.47 -7.41
CA LEU A 57 -0.77 -6.28 -6.68
C LEU A 57 -2.30 -6.26 -6.54
N PRO A 58 -2.86 -5.97 -5.34
CA PRO A 58 -4.29 -6.01 -5.07
C PRO A 58 -5.03 -4.76 -5.61
N TYR A 59 -4.70 -4.33 -6.83
CA TYR A 59 -5.29 -3.15 -7.47
C TYR A 59 -6.05 -3.55 -8.73
N PRO A 60 -7.06 -2.77 -9.17
CA PRO A 60 -7.93 -3.16 -10.29
C PRO A 60 -7.18 -3.43 -11.60
N GLN A 61 -6.13 -2.66 -11.88
CA GLN A 61 -5.35 -2.75 -13.12
C GLN A 61 -3.83 -2.83 -12.83
N PRO A 62 -3.35 -3.94 -12.26
CA PRO A 62 -1.97 -4.01 -11.75
C PRO A 62 -0.93 -3.94 -12.87
N GLN A 63 -1.27 -4.34 -14.09
CA GLN A 63 -0.37 -4.30 -15.26
C GLN A 63 -0.17 -2.89 -15.84
N HIS A 64 -1.01 -1.92 -15.47
CA HIS A 64 -0.94 -0.54 -15.97
C HIS A 64 -0.43 0.45 -14.92
N LEU A 65 -0.13 -0.03 -13.71
CA LEU A 65 0.43 0.79 -12.65
C LEU A 65 1.95 0.82 -12.78
N HIS A 66 2.47 1.95 -13.27
CA HIS A 66 3.90 2.20 -13.33
C HIS A 66 4.27 3.25 -12.30
N LEU A 67 5.17 2.90 -11.38
CA LEU A 67 5.77 3.86 -10.47
C LEU A 67 6.91 4.58 -11.21
N MET A 68 6.77 5.88 -11.38
CA MET A 68 7.80 6.72 -11.98
C MET A 68 8.67 7.30 -10.86
N ASP A 69 9.74 6.59 -10.53
CA ASP A 69 10.75 7.10 -9.60
C ASP A 69 11.72 8.00 -10.36
N HIS A 70 11.99 9.20 -9.82
CA HIS A 70 12.97 10.11 -10.41
C HIS A 70 14.26 10.05 -9.61
N HIS A 71 15.21 9.27 -10.10
CA HIS A 71 16.57 9.28 -9.59
C HIS A 71 17.41 10.31 -10.34
N ARG A 72 17.76 11.41 -9.67
CA ARG A 72 18.74 12.36 -10.21
C ARG A 72 20.15 11.91 -9.80
N GLN A 73 20.94 11.41 -10.75
CA GLN A 73 22.37 11.15 -10.54
C GLN A 73 23.18 12.41 -10.88
N GLY A 74 23.70 13.08 -9.85
CA GLY A 74 24.68 14.16 -10.01
C GLY A 74 26.10 13.63 -10.25
N SER A 75 26.98 14.45 -10.83
CA SER A 75 28.38 14.11 -11.10
C SER A 75 29.26 13.95 -9.84
N ALA A 76 28.73 14.24 -8.66
CA ALA A 76 29.38 14.01 -7.37
C ALA A 76 28.59 12.94 -6.63
N ALA A 77 29.29 11.94 -6.11
CA ALA A 77 28.77 10.70 -5.50
C ALA A 77 27.86 10.89 -4.26
N GLU A 78 27.42 12.11 -3.96
CA GLU A 78 26.62 12.50 -2.79
C GLU A 78 25.22 13.02 -3.16
N LEU A 79 24.92 13.20 -4.45
CA LEU A 79 23.64 13.73 -4.92
C LEU A 79 22.71 12.61 -5.36
N THR A 80 22.14 11.88 -4.40
CA THR A 80 21.04 10.94 -4.65
C THR A 80 19.77 11.52 -4.05
N ASP A 81 18.94 12.11 -4.90
CA ASP A 81 17.61 12.55 -4.53
C ASP A 81 16.57 11.81 -5.38
N GLN A 82 15.48 11.39 -4.72
CA GLN A 82 14.37 10.60 -5.28
C GLN A 82 13.11 11.45 -5.53
N GLY A 83 13.19 12.77 -5.35
CA GLY A 83 12.08 13.69 -5.57
C GLY A 83 11.97 14.18 -7.02
N TRP A 84 10.76 14.14 -7.58
CA TRP A 84 10.45 14.95 -8.77
C TRP A 84 10.41 16.44 -8.38
N PRO A 85 11.03 17.35 -9.17
CA PRO A 85 10.87 18.78 -8.96
C PRO A 85 9.39 19.18 -9.03
N TYR A 86 8.91 19.91 -8.03
CA TYR A 86 7.49 20.25 -7.91
C TYR A 86 6.92 20.93 -9.16
N PRO A 87 7.58 21.94 -9.78
CA PRO A 87 7.07 22.59 -10.99
C PRO A 87 7.02 21.66 -12.22
N ALA A 88 7.98 20.73 -12.33
CA ALA A 88 7.99 19.77 -13.43
C ALA A 88 6.83 18.79 -13.29
N LEU A 89 6.53 18.36 -12.05
CA LEU A 89 5.42 17.46 -11.76
C LEU A 89 4.07 18.15 -11.98
N THR A 90 3.89 19.41 -11.55
CA THR A 90 2.64 20.14 -11.81
C THR A 90 2.42 20.38 -13.30
N GLN A 91 3.46 20.76 -14.04
CA GLN A 91 3.38 20.88 -15.50
C GLN A 91 3.07 19.52 -16.16
N LEU A 92 3.62 18.43 -15.63
CA LEU A 92 3.29 17.10 -16.09
C LEU A 92 1.81 16.83 -15.84
N LEU A 93 1.31 16.93 -14.61
CA LEU A 93 -0.09 16.64 -14.27
C LEU A 93 -1.12 17.55 -14.97
N SER A 94 -0.76 18.78 -15.32
CA SER A 94 -1.67 19.74 -15.97
C SER A 94 -1.74 19.60 -17.49
N ALA A 95 -0.95 18.71 -18.12
CA ALA A 95 -0.98 18.58 -19.58
C ALA A 95 -2.21 17.79 -20.07
N PRO A 96 -2.78 18.13 -21.24
CA PRO A 96 -3.98 17.49 -21.78
C PRO A 96 -3.76 15.98 -22.02
N GLY A 97 -4.77 15.16 -21.69
CA GLY A 97 -4.76 13.71 -21.91
C GLY A 97 -4.13 12.87 -20.79
N LYS A 98 -3.81 13.46 -19.64
CA LYS A 98 -3.09 12.79 -18.54
C LYS A 98 -3.98 12.25 -17.42
N HIS A 99 -5.18 11.81 -17.77
CA HIS A 99 -6.13 11.21 -16.82
C HIS A 99 -5.61 9.93 -16.14
N THR A 100 -4.50 9.36 -16.64
CA THR A 100 -3.85 8.15 -16.11
C THR A 100 -2.66 8.45 -15.21
N LEU A 101 -2.27 9.73 -15.02
CA LEU A 101 -1.18 10.08 -14.11
C LEU A 101 -1.70 10.49 -12.74
N LEU A 102 -0.99 10.02 -11.73
CA LEU A 102 -1.31 10.22 -10.32
C LEU A 102 -0.02 10.54 -9.58
N ALA A 103 -0.10 11.56 -8.71
CA ALA A 103 1.00 11.93 -7.84
C ALA A 103 0.61 11.72 -6.39
N LEU A 104 1.57 11.18 -5.63
CA LEU A 104 1.45 10.87 -4.22
C LEU A 104 2.59 11.52 -3.48
N TYR A 105 2.26 12.24 -2.42
CA TYR A 105 3.23 12.76 -1.48
C TYR A 105 2.79 12.38 -0.08
N TYR A 106 3.67 11.76 0.67
CA TYR A 106 3.38 11.24 2.00
C TYR A 106 3.99 12.13 3.07
N ALA A 107 3.22 12.44 4.11
CA ALA A 107 3.62 13.27 5.23
C ALA A 107 3.01 12.75 6.54
N GLU A 108 3.54 13.21 7.67
CA GLU A 108 2.91 13.04 8.98
C GLU A 108 2.40 14.39 9.46
N GLU A 109 1.08 14.51 9.62
CA GLU A 109 0.42 15.78 9.94
C GLU A 109 -0.18 15.75 11.35
N VAL A 110 -0.22 16.90 12.03
CA VAL A 110 -0.91 17.03 13.32
C VAL A 110 -2.17 17.87 13.12
N PRO A 111 -3.37 17.34 13.40
CA PRO A 111 -4.58 18.14 13.38
C PRO A 111 -4.55 19.23 14.46
N LEU A 112 -4.93 20.45 14.11
CA LEU A 112 -4.93 21.57 15.06
C LEU A 112 -6.21 21.65 15.91
N ASP A 113 -7.36 21.26 15.34
CA ASP A 113 -8.68 21.54 15.94
C ASP A 113 -9.30 20.32 16.64
N THR A 114 -8.72 19.13 16.51
CA THR A 114 -9.30 17.91 17.09
C THR A 114 -8.69 17.62 18.47
N LEU A 115 -9.46 16.92 19.32
CA LEU A 115 -8.94 16.32 20.56
C LEU A 115 -7.83 15.27 20.28
N TYR A 116 -7.63 14.95 19.01
CA TYR A 116 -6.69 13.96 18.52
C TYR A 116 -5.37 14.65 18.11
N GLN A 117 -4.46 14.81 19.07
CA GLN A 117 -3.14 15.45 18.87
C GLN A 117 -2.08 14.49 18.33
N LYS A 118 -2.45 13.25 18.01
CA LYS A 118 -1.51 12.28 17.44
C LYS A 118 -1.21 12.66 15.99
N LYS A 119 0.04 12.46 15.57
CA LYS A 119 0.43 12.51 14.16
C LYS A 119 -0.41 11.53 13.34
N ILE A 120 -0.93 12.01 12.22
CA ILE A 120 -1.75 11.27 11.26
C ILE A 120 -0.93 11.11 9.98
N ASN A 121 -0.79 9.86 9.54
CA ASN A 121 -0.20 9.56 8.24
C ASN A 121 -1.09 10.12 7.13
N THR A 122 -0.56 11.05 6.35
CA THR A 122 -1.31 11.80 5.35
C THR A 122 -0.74 11.56 3.97
N ALA A 123 -1.61 11.27 3.01
CA ALA A 123 -1.29 11.18 1.59
C ALA A 123 -1.91 12.38 0.86
N TYR A 124 -1.07 13.17 0.21
CA TYR A 124 -1.49 14.21 -0.70
C TYR A 124 -1.58 13.64 -2.11
N VAL A 125 -2.75 13.78 -2.73
CA VAL A 125 -3.06 13.04 -3.96
C VAL A 125 -3.63 13.92 -5.06
N SER A 126 -3.22 13.63 -6.30
CA SER A 126 -3.78 14.23 -7.51
C SER A 126 -4.57 13.22 -8.33
N GLY A 127 -5.51 13.73 -9.13
CA GLY A 127 -6.27 12.92 -10.09
C GLY A 127 -7.22 11.92 -9.43
N ASP A 128 -7.64 10.93 -10.22
CA ASP A 128 -8.60 9.91 -9.79
C ASP A 128 -7.91 8.71 -9.12
N TRP A 129 -7.38 8.95 -7.93
CA TRP A 129 -6.71 7.93 -7.15
C TRP A 129 -7.64 6.83 -6.66
N GLN A 130 -8.91 7.17 -6.47
CA GLN A 130 -9.92 6.25 -6.00
C GLN A 130 -10.10 5.12 -7.02
N THR A 131 -10.33 5.47 -8.28
CA THR A 131 -10.48 4.49 -9.36
C THR A 131 -9.17 3.75 -9.66
N MET A 132 -8.05 4.47 -9.67
CA MET A 132 -6.74 3.91 -10.03
C MET A 132 -6.21 2.92 -8.99
N LEU A 133 -6.39 3.20 -7.70
CA LEU A 133 -5.96 2.33 -6.60
C LEU A 133 -7.08 1.44 -6.07
N GLY A 134 -8.30 1.52 -6.62
CA GLY A 134 -9.44 0.71 -6.17
C GLY A 134 -9.89 1.03 -4.75
N ALA A 135 -9.76 2.30 -4.32
CA ALA A 135 -10.30 2.72 -3.04
C ALA A 135 -11.82 2.79 -3.13
N GLU A 136 -12.51 2.09 -2.23
CA GLU A 136 -13.96 2.19 -2.11
C GLU A 136 -14.30 3.15 -0.98
N LEU A 137 -15.23 4.08 -1.21
CA LEU A 137 -15.72 4.99 -0.18
C LEU A 137 -17.06 4.48 0.37
N ILE A 138 -17.14 4.26 1.68
CA ILE A 138 -18.40 3.90 2.36
C ILE A 138 -19.32 5.12 2.41
N HIS A 139 -18.74 6.31 2.59
CA HIS A 139 -19.45 7.56 2.68
C HIS A 139 -18.83 8.60 1.76
N GLY A 140 -19.68 9.41 1.12
CA GLY A 140 -19.28 10.60 0.39
C GLY A 140 -18.58 10.34 -0.96
N HIS A 141 -17.66 11.23 -1.34
CA HIS A 141 -17.00 11.24 -2.66
C HIS A 141 -15.60 11.87 -2.61
N SER A 142 -14.79 11.65 -3.65
CA SER A 142 -13.42 12.17 -3.81
C SER A 142 -13.29 13.27 -4.89
N ASN A 143 -14.36 14.01 -5.19
CA ASN A 143 -14.35 15.01 -6.27
C ASN A 143 -13.32 16.14 -6.10
N ALA A 144 -12.94 16.49 -4.85
CA ALA A 144 -11.93 17.51 -4.59
C ALA A 144 -10.54 17.19 -5.17
N PHE A 145 -10.27 15.91 -5.47
CA PHE A 145 -8.97 15.42 -5.95
C PHE A 145 -8.86 15.41 -7.48
N LEU A 146 -10.00 15.40 -8.19
CA LEU A 146 -10.07 15.21 -9.64
C LEU A 146 -9.64 16.44 -10.46
N ALA A 147 -9.75 17.63 -9.88
CA ALA A 147 -9.33 18.86 -10.55
C ALA A 147 -7.81 18.88 -10.75
N ALA A 148 -7.35 19.71 -11.69
CA ALA A 148 -5.92 19.93 -11.89
C ALA A 148 -5.25 20.37 -10.57
N PRO A 149 -3.98 20.02 -10.32
CA PRO A 149 -3.30 20.27 -9.05
C PRO A 149 -3.44 21.68 -8.50
N ASP A 150 -3.45 22.71 -9.36
CA ASP A 150 -3.52 24.11 -8.91
C ASP A 150 -4.96 24.60 -8.65
N THR A 151 -5.97 23.85 -9.11
CA THR A 151 -7.40 24.21 -9.00
C THR A 151 -8.18 23.28 -8.08
N GLN A 152 -7.52 22.30 -7.44
CA GLN A 152 -8.16 21.45 -6.44
C GLN A 152 -8.81 22.28 -5.33
N SER A 153 -10.00 21.85 -4.95
CA SER A 153 -10.79 22.43 -3.87
C SER A 153 -10.40 21.83 -2.53
N HIS A 154 -10.76 22.49 -1.43
CA HIS A 154 -10.60 21.89 -0.10
C HIS A 154 -11.46 20.64 0.02
N GLY A 155 -10.87 19.58 0.53
CA GLY A 155 -11.53 18.32 0.83
C GLY A 155 -10.59 17.42 1.63
N ALA A 156 -11.15 16.49 2.37
CA ALA A 156 -10.43 15.44 3.06
C ALA A 156 -11.20 14.13 2.91
N VAL A 157 -10.48 13.05 2.68
CA VAL A 157 -11.01 11.69 2.78
C VAL A 157 -10.26 11.01 3.91
N ILE A 158 -10.95 10.28 4.78
CA ILE A 158 -10.35 9.65 5.97
C ILE A 158 -10.47 8.13 5.92
N SER A 159 -9.60 7.43 6.63
CA SER A 159 -9.68 5.98 6.77
C SER A 159 -10.81 5.59 7.72
N HIS A 160 -11.35 4.39 7.55
CA HIS A 160 -12.32 3.84 8.50
C HIS A 160 -11.75 3.81 9.93
N ALA A 161 -10.46 3.48 10.10
CA ALA A 161 -9.81 3.45 11.42
C ALA A 161 -9.78 4.83 12.09
N LEU A 162 -9.46 5.89 11.33
CA LEU A 162 -9.46 7.25 11.84
C LEU A 162 -10.89 7.72 12.17
N TRP A 163 -11.85 7.38 11.32
CA TRP A 163 -13.27 7.68 11.56
C TRP A 163 -13.79 7.04 12.87
N GLN A 164 -13.45 5.78 13.11
CA GLN A 164 -13.85 5.07 14.33
C GLN A 164 -13.14 5.62 15.57
N SER A 165 -11.82 5.83 15.50
CA SER A 165 -11.01 6.20 16.67
C SER A 165 -11.12 7.68 17.05
N ALA A 166 -11.13 8.59 16.08
CA ALA A 166 -11.12 10.04 16.34
C ALA A 166 -12.52 10.67 16.31
N PHE A 167 -13.47 10.10 15.56
CA PHE A 167 -14.82 10.65 15.37
C PHE A 167 -15.94 9.73 15.87
N GLY A 168 -15.58 8.64 16.56
CA GLY A 168 -16.53 7.70 17.17
C GLY A 168 -17.43 6.95 16.18
N GLY A 169 -17.06 6.90 14.89
CA GLY A 169 -17.87 6.22 13.87
C GLY A 169 -19.20 6.92 13.57
N THR A 170 -19.31 8.22 13.83
CA THR A 170 -20.57 8.96 13.66
C THR A 170 -20.97 9.11 12.19
N PRO A 171 -22.27 8.93 11.84
CA PRO A 171 -22.73 9.04 10.45
C PRO A 171 -22.71 10.48 9.92
N ASP A 172 -22.66 11.48 10.80
CA ASP A 172 -22.57 12.91 10.47
C ASP A 172 -21.15 13.38 10.09
N ILE A 173 -20.22 12.45 9.82
CA ILE A 173 -18.81 12.74 9.53
C ILE A 173 -18.62 13.73 8.37
N LEU A 174 -19.51 13.74 7.38
CA LEU A 174 -19.45 14.64 6.23
C LEU A 174 -19.71 16.13 6.58
N LYS A 175 -20.26 16.41 7.77
CA LYS A 175 -20.43 17.79 8.29
C LYS A 175 -19.20 18.29 9.04
N HIS A 176 -18.25 17.40 9.31
CA HIS A 176 -17.04 17.71 10.06
C HIS A 176 -15.94 18.22 9.14
N HIS A 177 -14.95 18.87 9.74
CA HIS A 177 -13.76 19.33 9.05
C HIS A 177 -12.53 19.02 9.88
N LEU A 178 -11.40 18.87 9.19
CA LEU A 178 -10.07 18.76 9.78
C LEU A 178 -9.31 20.05 9.49
N ASN A 179 -8.60 20.56 10.49
CA ASN A 179 -7.67 21.66 10.32
C ASN A 179 -6.25 21.10 10.30
N ILE A 180 -5.61 21.16 9.14
CA ILE A 180 -4.27 20.64 8.90
C ILE A 180 -3.43 21.81 8.43
N ASN A 181 -2.32 22.10 9.12
CA ASN A 181 -1.42 23.21 8.78
C ASN A 181 -2.12 24.57 8.64
N GLY A 182 -3.15 24.82 9.45
CA GLY A 182 -3.94 26.06 9.41
C GLY A 182 -4.96 26.13 8.26
N VAL A 183 -5.09 25.07 7.46
CA VAL A 183 -6.06 24.97 6.38
C VAL A 183 -7.22 24.07 6.80
N ARG A 184 -8.43 24.58 6.65
CA ARG A 184 -9.66 23.83 6.94
C ARG A 184 -10.06 22.97 5.74
N HIS A 185 -10.14 21.66 5.96
CA HIS A 185 -10.55 20.67 4.99
C HIS A 185 -11.89 20.04 5.42
N PRO A 186 -12.99 20.26 4.67
CA PRO A 186 -14.23 19.54 4.93
C PRO A 186 -14.04 18.05 4.64
N ILE A 187 -14.54 17.18 5.52
CA ILE A 187 -14.48 15.74 5.29
C ILE A 187 -15.54 15.40 4.26
N GLN A 188 -15.10 14.87 3.12
CA GLN A 188 -15.94 14.57 1.97
C GLN A 188 -16.10 13.07 1.74
N GLY A 189 -15.32 12.22 2.42
CA GLY A 189 -15.55 10.79 2.36
C GLY A 189 -14.79 9.96 3.38
N VAL A 190 -15.21 8.70 3.48
CA VAL A 190 -14.59 7.69 4.36
C VAL A 190 -14.28 6.46 3.53
N VAL A 191 -13.02 6.02 3.56
CA VAL A 191 -12.56 4.83 2.85
C VAL A 191 -13.00 3.55 3.56
N SER A 192 -13.34 2.53 2.79
CA SER A 192 -13.70 1.19 3.24
C SER A 192 -12.57 0.54 4.05
N PRO A 193 -12.88 -0.20 5.15
CA PRO A 193 -11.87 -0.92 5.93
C PRO A 193 -11.19 -2.05 5.14
N GLY A 194 -11.76 -2.47 4.00
CA GLY A 194 -11.15 -3.47 3.11
C GLY A 194 -10.07 -2.90 2.19
N TYR A 195 -9.96 -1.57 2.08
CA TYR A 195 -8.95 -0.93 1.23
C TYR A 195 -7.57 -1.02 1.88
N HIS A 196 -6.60 -1.48 1.09
CA HIS A 196 -5.20 -1.55 1.47
C HIS A 196 -4.40 -0.59 0.58
N PRO A 197 -3.97 0.56 1.10
CA PRO A 197 -3.17 1.52 0.35
C PRO A 197 -1.81 0.92 -0.03
N PRO A 198 -1.19 1.34 -1.15
CA PRO A 198 0.15 0.89 -1.51
C PRO A 198 1.20 1.40 -0.50
N GLU A 199 2.02 0.49 0.00
CA GLU A 199 3.12 0.79 0.93
C GLU A 199 4.34 1.36 0.18
N LEU A 200 4.17 2.53 -0.45
CA LEU A 200 5.20 3.14 -1.30
C LEU A 200 6.29 3.87 -0.50
N LEU A 201 5.99 4.33 0.72
CA LEU A 201 6.96 5.06 1.54
C LEU A 201 7.88 4.12 2.32
N LYS A 202 7.29 3.24 3.13
CA LYS A 202 7.99 2.22 3.92
C LYS A 202 7.01 1.11 4.32
N PRO A 203 7.50 -0.12 4.59
CA PRO A 203 6.66 -1.22 5.02
C PRO A 203 5.82 -0.88 6.25
N GLY A 204 4.52 -1.21 6.22
CA GLY A 204 3.57 -0.95 7.29
C GLY A 204 3.16 0.52 7.48
N TRP A 205 3.62 1.44 6.62
CA TRP A 205 3.11 2.81 6.63
C TRP A 205 1.84 2.88 5.81
N GLN A 206 0.74 3.26 6.47
CA GLN A 206 -0.58 3.38 5.83
C GLN A 206 -1.13 4.79 6.05
N PRO A 207 -1.58 5.47 4.98
CA PRO A 207 -2.25 6.75 5.11
C PRO A 207 -3.60 6.58 5.80
N GLU A 208 -3.85 7.45 6.77
CA GLU A 208 -5.11 7.57 7.49
C GLU A 208 -5.95 8.74 6.97
N LEU A 209 -5.31 9.70 6.31
CA LEU A 209 -5.90 10.91 5.76
C LEU A 209 -5.41 11.12 4.33
N TRP A 210 -6.34 11.42 3.43
CA TRP A 210 -6.06 11.83 2.06
C TRP A 210 -6.45 13.29 1.88
N LEU A 211 -5.53 14.10 1.38
CA LEU A 211 -5.72 15.52 1.08
C LEU A 211 -5.40 15.83 -0.39
N PRO A 212 -5.99 16.87 -0.99
CA PRO A 212 -5.65 17.26 -2.34
C PRO A 212 -4.19 17.68 -2.44
N TRP A 213 -3.51 17.21 -3.49
CA TRP A 213 -2.11 17.54 -3.84
C TRP A 213 -1.76 19.02 -3.65
N ARG A 214 -2.67 19.92 -4.03
CA ARG A 214 -2.51 21.37 -3.89
C ARG A 214 -2.10 21.82 -2.50
N PHE A 215 -2.55 21.12 -1.46
CA PHE A 215 -2.35 21.50 -0.07
C PHE A 215 -1.14 20.82 0.56
N ASN A 216 -0.34 20.09 -0.22
CA ASN A 216 0.84 19.44 0.32
C ASN A 216 1.76 20.45 1.02
N ASN A 217 2.35 20.04 2.13
CA ASN A 217 3.30 20.85 2.89
C ASN A 217 4.74 20.53 2.49
N SER A 218 4.95 20.03 1.27
CA SER A 218 6.28 19.75 0.77
C SER A 218 7.13 21.01 0.90
N GLU A 219 8.22 20.90 1.65
CA GLU A 219 9.23 21.96 1.81
C GLU A 219 9.80 22.42 0.46
N TYR A 220 9.57 21.62 -0.60
CA TYR A 220 10.12 21.78 -1.94
C TYR A 220 9.18 22.48 -2.94
N LYS A 221 7.99 22.93 -2.52
CA LYS A 221 7.03 23.64 -3.39
C LYS A 221 7.60 24.89 -4.06
N GLY A 222 8.53 25.58 -3.40
CA GLY A 222 9.16 26.80 -3.90
C GLY A 222 10.47 26.60 -4.67
N TYR A 223 10.98 25.37 -4.75
CA TYR A 223 12.32 25.11 -5.28
C TYR A 223 12.26 24.49 -6.68
N TRP A 224 12.87 25.19 -7.65
CA TRP A 224 13.28 24.59 -8.94
C TRP A 224 14.52 23.67 -8.78
N LYS A 225 15.08 23.61 -7.57
CA LYS A 225 16.32 22.90 -7.25
C LYS A 225 16.07 21.85 -6.16
N SER A 226 17.02 20.93 -6.08
CA SER A 226 17.02 19.74 -5.24
C SER A 226 16.61 20.03 -3.77
N PRO A 227 16.03 19.06 -3.06
CA PRO A 227 15.84 19.00 -1.61
C PRO A 227 17.07 19.27 -0.74
N ASP A 228 18.27 19.24 -1.32
CA ASP A 228 19.52 19.52 -0.63
C ASP A 228 19.79 21.05 -0.58
N PRO A 229 19.86 21.66 0.63
CA PRO A 229 20.13 23.09 0.81
C PRO A 229 21.52 23.53 0.32
N HIS A 230 22.44 22.60 0.00
CA HIS A 230 23.79 22.91 -0.47
C HIS A 230 23.92 23.09 -1.99
N ILE A 231 22.83 22.91 -2.76
CA ILE A 231 22.87 22.97 -4.23
C ILE A 231 22.21 24.27 -4.72
N ARG A 232 23.06 25.25 -5.05
CA ARG A 232 22.63 26.57 -5.51
C ARG A 232 22.28 26.67 -6.97
#